data_AF-A0AAW4VB27-F1
#
_entry.id   AF-A0AAW4VB27-F1
#
_cell.length_a   1.000
_cell.length_b   1.000
_cell.length_c   1.000
_cell.angle_alpha   90.00
_cell.angle_beta   90.00
_cell.angle_gamma   90.00
#
_symmetry.space_group_name_H-M   'P 1'
#
loop_
_entity.id
_entity.type
_entity.pdbx_description
1 polymer ?
#
loop_
_entity_poly.entity_id
_entity_poly.type
_entity_poly.pdbx_seq_one_letter_code
_entity_poly.pdbx_strand_id
1 'polypeptide(L)' 'EGKRYDVGDKFGFIKATIDFALDREDLHDQVSKHIQDIVNNK' A
#
# COMPACT_ATOMS: atom_id res chain seq x y z
N GLU A 1 -11.08 -11.85 10.26
CA GLU A 1 -10.67 -10.83 11.25
C GLU A 1 -10.28 -9.56 10.50
N GLY A 2 -10.65 -8.38 11.00
CA GLY A 2 -10.31 -7.11 10.35
C GLY A 2 -8.89 -6.65 10.71
N LYS A 3 -8.14 -6.16 9.73
CA LYS A 3 -6.83 -5.53 9.97
C LYS A 3 -7.06 -4.10 10.49
N ARG A 4 -6.53 -3.80 11.68
CA ARG A 4 -6.56 -2.45 12.25
C ARG A 4 -5.29 -1.70 11.86
N TYR A 5 -5.47 -0.47 11.38
CA TYR A 5 -4.39 0.45 11.07
C TYR A 5 -4.36 1.54 12.13
N ASP A 6 -3.17 1.85 12.64
CA ASP A 6 -2.96 3.06 13.44
C ASP A 6 -2.77 4.24 12.49
N VAL A 7 -3.85 4.95 12.19
CA VAL A 7 -3.81 6.14 11.32
C VAL A 7 -3.37 7.41 12.05
N GLY A 8 -3.15 7.35 13.38
CA GLY A 8 -2.56 8.43 14.15
C GLY A 8 -1.04 8.54 13.95
N ASP A 9 -0.41 7.44 13.56
CA ASP A 9 0.98 7.40 13.12
C ASP A 9 1.11 7.60 11.60
N LYS A 10 2.15 8.35 11.19
CA LYS A 10 2.38 8.67 9.78
C LYS A 10 2.69 7.43 8.95
N PHE A 11 3.45 6.49 9.51
CA PHE A 11 3.77 5.26 8.79
C PHE A 11 2.56 4.34 8.71
N GLY A 12 1.75 4.26 9.78
CA GLY A 12 0.49 3.53 9.78
C GLY A 12 -0.51 4.06 8.75
N PHE A 13 -0.60 5.38 8.54
CA PHE A 13 -1.39 5.98 7.46
C PHE A 13 -0.90 5.55 6.06
N ILE A 14 0.41 5.58 5.82
CA ILE A 14 1.01 5.15 4.53
C ILE A 14 0.72 3.67 4.29
N LYS A 15 0.90 2.82 5.31
CA LYS A 15 0.63 1.39 5.22
C LYS A 15 -0.82 1.09 4.88
N ALA A 16 -1.76 1.74 5.57
CA ALA A 16 -3.18 1.59 5.28
C ALA A 16 -3.48 1.95 3.82
N THR A 17 -2.95 3.09 3.36
CA THR A 17 -3.16 3.58 2.00
C THR A 17 -2.65 2.59 0.96
N ILE A 18 -1.45 2.02 1.15
CA ILE A 18 -0.89 1.01 0.24
C ILE A 18 -1.76 -0.25 0.23
N ASP A 19 -2.16 -0.76 1.40
CA ASP A 19 -2.97 -1.97 1.49
C ASP A 19 -4.33 -1.79 0.79
N PHE A 20 -5.02 -0.67 1.03
CA PHE A 20 -6.29 -0.37 0.35
C PHE A 20 -6.13 -0.14 -1.16
N ALA A 21 -4.99 0.40 -1.60
CA ALA A 21 -4.72 0.61 -3.01
C ALA A 21 -4.44 -0.73 -3.73
N LEU A 22 -3.82 -1.69 -3.04
CA LEU A 22 -3.62 -3.04 -3.55
C LEU A 22 -4.94 -3.84 -3.55
N ASP A 23 -5.84 -3.65 -2.59
CA ASP A 23 -7.13 -4.35 -2.59
C ASP A 23 -8.10 -3.91 -3.71
N ARG A 24 -7.81 -2.80 -4.40
CA ARG A 24 -8.64 -2.26 -5.48
C ARG A 24 -8.23 -2.81 -6.85
N GLU A 25 -9.15 -3.48 -7.55
CA GLU A 25 -8.89 -4.06 -8.89
C GLU A 25 -8.36 -3.04 -9.90
N ASP A 26 -8.84 -1.80 -9.87
CA ASP A 26 -8.44 -0.75 -10.81
C ASP A 26 -7.06 -0.14 -10.51
N LEU A 27 -6.54 -0.35 -9.30
CA LEU A 27 -5.28 0.24 -8.83
C LEU A 27 -4.19 -0.79 -8.53
N HIS A 28 -4.57 -2.05 -8.24
CA HIS A 28 -3.67 -3.11 -7.78
C HIS A 28 -2.42 -3.21 -8.66
N ASP A 29 -2.60 -3.37 -9.98
CA ASP A 29 -1.48 -3.62 -10.89
C ASP A 29 -0.54 -2.41 -11.01
N GLN A 30 -1.09 -1.19 -11.02
CA GLN A 30 -0.29 0.03 -11.08
C GLN A 30 0.54 0.23 -9.81
N VAL A 31 -0.08 0.03 -8.65
CA VAL A 31 0.55 0.19 -7.34
C VAL A 31 1.59 -0.88 -7.10
N SER A 32 1.26 -2.14 -7.38
CA SER A 32 2.15 -3.30 -7.22
C SER A 32 3.41 -3.14 -8.09
N LYS A 33 3.23 -2.75 -9.37
CA LYS A 33 4.35 -2.49 -10.27
C LYS A 33 5.23 -1.35 -9.75
N HIS A 34 4.64 -0.25 -9.31
CA HIS A 34 5.40 0.88 -8.79
C HIS A 34 6.24 0.50 -7.56
N ILE A 35 5.69 -0.28 -6.63
CA ILE A 35 6.41 -0.78 -5.45
C ILE A 35 7.58 -1.67 -5.87
N GLN A 36 7.35 -2.60 -6.81
CA GLN A 36 8.41 -3.46 -7.33
C GLN A 36 9.52 -2.65 -8.00
N ASP A 37 9.17 -1.63 -8.78
CA ASP A 37 10.13 -0.73 -9.41
C ASP A 37 10.99 0.00 -8.38
N ILE A 38 10.43 0.44 -7.25
CA ILE A 38 11.19 1.08 -6.16
C ILE A 38 12.16 0.09 -5.49
N VAL A 39 11.73 -1.16 -5.27
CA VAL A 39 12.55 -2.18 -4.59
C VAL A 39 13.71 -2.65 -5.49
N ASN A 40 13.46 -2.77 -6.80
CA ASN A 40 14.44 -3.33 -7.74
C ASN A 40 15.36 -2.28 -8.37
N ASN A 41 14.98 -1.00 -8.41
CA ASN A 41 15.78 0.08 -8.98
C ASN A 41 16.47 0.95 -7.91
N LYS A 42 16.69 0.38 -6.72
CA LYS A 42 17.51 0.97 -5.65
C LYS A 42 18.74 0.13 -5.35
#